data_AF-A0A9Q3BC24-F1
#
_entry.id   AF-A0A9Q3BC24-F1
#
_cell.length_a   1.000
_cell.length_b   1.000
_cell.length_c   1.000
_cell.angle_alpha   90.00
_cell.angle_beta   90.00
_cell.angle_gamma   90.00
#
_symmetry.space_group_name_H-M   'P 1'
#
loop_
_entity.id
_entity.type
_entity.pdbx_description
1 polymer ?
#
loop_
_entity_poly.entity_id
_entity_poly.type
_entity_poly.pdbx_seq_one_letter_code
_entity_poly.pdbx_strand_id
1 'polypeptide(L)'
;MIGKNAVEVKLTEEFSKKHPVFSVSLVKPYFQTGEDKFPLRKKNTTPPEIVEVEDSPGPVKKINKARKIRLDGKDQRQYLVRFKNQTADTDKWLAEDSIPDENLHLRRLRASSRTE
;
A
#
# COMPACT_ATOMS: atom_id res chain seq x y z
N MET A 1 37.26 -22.60 25.21
CA MET A 1 38.25 -21.58 24.78
C MET A 1 38.04 -21.35 23.30
N ILE A 2 37.66 -20.14 22.88
CA ILE A 2 37.43 -19.82 21.46
C ILE A 2 38.79 -19.81 20.75
N GLY A 3 38.90 -20.53 19.63
CA GLY A 3 40.16 -20.59 18.87
C GLY A 3 40.52 -19.23 18.26
N LYS A 4 41.81 -19.00 17.99
CA LYS A 4 42.34 -17.73 17.43
C LYS A 4 41.63 -17.25 16.15
N ASN A 5 41.02 -18.18 15.40
CA ASN A 5 40.36 -17.91 14.11
C ASN A 5 38.83 -17.86 14.22
N ALA A 6 38.28 -17.62 15.40
CA ALA A 6 36.85 -17.56 15.63
C ALA A 6 36.46 -16.33 16.46
N VAL A 7 35.29 -15.77 16.14
CA VAL A 7 34.72 -14.60 16.82
C VAL A 7 33.35 -14.99 17.38
N GLU A 8 33.08 -14.58 18.61
CA GLU A 8 31.78 -14.74 19.25
C GLU A 8 30.94 -13.47 19.08
N VAL A 9 29.69 -13.65 18.68
CA VAL A 9 28.72 -12.58 18.45
C VAL A 9 27.59 -12.74 19.46
N LYS A 10 27.26 -11.63 20.14
CA LYS A 10 26.06 -11.56 20.98
C LYS A 10 24.83 -11.47 20.07
N LEU A 11 24.07 -12.56 20.00
CA LEU A 11 22.85 -12.64 19.22
C LEU A 11 21.65 -12.18 20.06
N THR A 12 20.69 -11.51 19.44
CA THR A 12 19.40 -11.17 20.05
C THR A 12 18.51 -12.41 20.17
N GLU A 13 17.46 -12.34 21.01
CA GLU A 13 16.62 -13.49 21.35
C GLU A 13 16.00 -14.19 20.12
N GLU A 14 15.65 -13.42 19.09
CA GLU A 14 15.14 -13.89 17.80
C GLU A 14 16.13 -14.81 17.05
N PHE A 15 17.43 -14.70 17.33
CA PHE A 15 18.51 -15.48 16.71
C PHE A 15 19.19 -16.46 17.67
N SER A 16 18.59 -16.70 18.84
CA SER A 16 19.09 -17.64 19.86
C SER A 16 19.34 -19.06 19.37
N LYS A 17 18.66 -19.48 18.30
CA LYS A 17 18.84 -20.80 17.67
C LYS A 17 20.10 -20.91 16.80
N LYS A 18 20.79 -19.81 16.49
CA LYS A 18 22.02 -19.83 15.68
C LYS A 18 23.24 -19.99 16.57
N HIS A 19 24.29 -20.62 16.04
CA HIS A 19 25.56 -20.76 16.74
C HIS A 19 26.21 -19.38 16.93
N PRO A 20 26.60 -18.97 18.15
CA PRO A 20 27.10 -17.62 18.40
C PRO A 20 28.56 -17.41 17.97
N VAL A 21 29.30 -18.49 17.66
CA VAL A 21 30.71 -18.43 17.27
C VAL A 21 30.86 -18.74 15.77
N PHE A 22 31.56 -17.86 15.07
CA PHE A 22 31.79 -17.94 13.62
C PHE A 22 33.29 -17.90 13.30
N SER A 23 33.71 -18.51 12.19
CA SER A 23 35.08 -18.35 11.70
C SER A 23 35.31 -16.92 11.20
N VAL A 24 36.50 -16.37 11.45
CA VAL A 24 36.88 -15.00 11.04
C VAL A 24 36.74 -14.79 9.52
N SER A 25 36.91 -15.85 8.72
CA SER A 25 36.74 -15.82 7.26
C SER A 25 35.31 -15.49 6.80
N LEU A 26 34.30 -15.78 7.63
CA LEU A 26 32.89 -15.50 7.32
C LEU A 26 32.47 -14.09 7.73
N VAL A 27 33.33 -13.37 8.47
CA VAL A 27 33.04 -12.02 8.96
C VAL A 27 33.46 -11.00 7.90
N LYS A 28 32.47 -10.39 7.24
CA LYS A 28 32.73 -9.25 6.35
C LYS A 28 32.56 -7.95 7.14
N PRO A 29 33.62 -7.12 7.29
CA PRO A 29 33.50 -5.83 7.95
C PRO A 29 32.54 -4.93 7.15
N TYR A 30 31.53 -4.40 7.83
CA TYR A 30 30.65 -3.39 7.23
C TYR A 30 31.30 -2.01 7.41
N PHE A 31 31.70 -1.39 6.31
CA PHE A 31 32.23 -0.02 6.33
C PHE A 31 31.08 0.96 6.17
N GLN A 32 31.07 2.02 6.98
CA GLN A 32 30.19 3.16 6.75
C GLN A 32 30.43 3.72 5.35
N THR A 33 29.36 4.17 4.72
CA THR A 33 29.39 4.77 3.39
C THR A 33 30.04 6.15 3.47
N GLY A 34 31.38 6.18 3.46
CA GLY A 34 32.18 7.39 3.29
C GLY A 34 32.51 7.61 1.82
N GLU A 35 32.52 8.87 1.39
CA GLU A 35 32.87 9.26 0.01
C GLU A 35 34.32 8.82 -0.33
N ASP A 36 35.23 8.88 0.63
CA ASP A 36 36.64 8.46 0.47
C ASP A 36 36.81 6.97 0.13
N LYS A 37 35.95 6.12 0.72
CA LYS A 37 36.04 4.65 0.55
C LYS A 37 35.22 4.16 -0.65
N PHE A 38 34.21 4.92 -1.06
CA PHE A 38 33.29 4.53 -2.12
C PHE A 38 33.01 5.71 -3.07
N PRO A 39 34.04 6.23 -3.76
CA PRO A 39 33.92 7.45 -4.59
C PRO A 39 32.98 7.29 -5.78
N LEU A 40 32.74 6.05 -6.23
CA LEU A 40 31.82 5.72 -7.33
C LEU A 40 30.36 5.54 -6.88
N ARG A 41 30.07 5.54 -5.57
CA ARG A 41 28.69 5.50 -5.09
C ARG A 41 28.07 6.87 -5.29
N LYS A 42 27.31 7.03 -6.38
CA LYS A 42 26.42 8.18 -6.53
C LYS A 42 25.43 8.17 -5.36
N LYS A 43 25.49 9.18 -4.49
CA LYS A 43 24.40 9.50 -3.57
C LYS A 43 23.22 9.88 -4.44
N ASN A 44 22.42 8.90 -4.87
CA ASN A 44 21.19 9.19 -5.57
C ASN A 44 20.24 9.79 -4.54
N THR A 45 20.29 11.12 -4.54
CA THR A 45 19.40 12.09 -3.93
C THR A 45 17.95 11.72 -4.20
N THR A 46 17.16 11.79 -3.13
CA THR A 46 15.70 11.64 -3.04
C THR A 46 15.12 10.31 -3.52
N PRO A 47 14.45 9.56 -2.62
CA PRO A 47 13.48 8.55 -3.06
C PRO A 47 12.51 9.19 -4.07
N PRO A 48 12.05 8.44 -5.08
CA PRO A 48 11.03 8.96 -5.99
C PRO A 48 9.82 9.40 -5.16
N GLU A 49 9.32 10.61 -5.45
CA GLU A 49 8.12 11.14 -4.83
C GLU A 49 6.96 10.19 -5.18
N ILE A 50 6.25 9.72 -4.14
CA ILE A 50 5.07 8.88 -4.34
C ILE A 50 4.00 9.81 -4.88
N VAL A 51 3.75 9.74 -6.19
CA VAL A 51 2.64 10.47 -6.79
C VAL A 51 1.35 9.82 -6.30
N GLU A 52 0.67 10.48 -5.36
CA GLU A 52 -0.73 10.18 -5.09
C GLU A 52 -1.49 10.51 -6.38
N VAL A 53 -1.83 9.48 -7.14
CA VAL A 53 -2.70 9.64 -8.30
C VAL A 53 -4.02 10.12 -7.75
N GLU A 54 -4.33 11.40 -7.92
CA GLU A 54 -5.67 11.91 -7.68
C GLU A 54 -6.63 11.03 -8.50
N ASP A 55 -7.35 10.16 -7.80
CA ASP A 55 -8.42 9.34 -8.34
C ASP A 55 -9.58 10.26 -8.69
N SER A 56 -9.39 11.14 -9.68
CA SER A 56 -10.52 11.86 -10.26
C SER A 56 -11.49 10.78 -10.77
N PRO A 57 -12.71 10.69 -10.23
CA PRO A 57 -13.61 9.62 -10.58
C PRO A 57 -13.91 9.72 -12.07
N GLY A 58 -13.44 8.74 -12.83
CA GLY A 58 -13.69 8.67 -14.26
C GLY A 58 -15.20 8.64 -14.57
N PRO A 59 -15.58 8.76 -15.85
CA PRO A 59 -17.00 8.78 -16.21
C PRO A 59 -17.72 7.51 -15.74
N VAL A 60 -18.82 7.68 -15.02
CA VAL A 60 -19.58 6.59 -14.41
C VAL A 60 -20.38 5.82 -15.46
N LYS A 61 -20.33 4.49 -15.40
CA LYS A 61 -21.16 3.59 -16.22
C LYS A 61 -22.48 3.28 -15.51
N LYS A 62 -22.41 2.78 -14.27
CA LYS A 62 -23.58 2.44 -13.45
C LYS A 62 -23.24 2.31 -11.97
N ILE A 63 -24.25 2.41 -11.12
CA ILE A 63 -24.18 2.05 -9.71
C ILE A 63 -24.74 0.64 -9.56
N ASN A 64 -24.01 -0.24 -8.87
CA ASN A 64 -24.39 -1.64 -8.68
C ASN A 64 -25.10 -1.87 -7.34
N LYS A 65 -24.62 -1.23 -6.27
CA LYS A 65 -25.10 -1.48 -4.90
C LYS A 65 -25.09 -0.18 -4.09
N ALA A 66 -25.89 -0.15 -3.03
CA ALA A 66 -25.88 0.89 -2.02
C ALA A 66 -25.62 0.26 -0.65
N ARG A 67 -24.89 0.96 0.22
CA ARG A 67 -24.70 0.59 1.64
C ARG A 67 -24.78 1.82 2.52
N LYS A 68 -25.12 1.62 3.79
CA LYS A 68 -25.08 2.67 4.82
C LYS A 68 -23.90 2.39 5.74
N ILE A 69 -23.04 3.37 5.95
CA ILE A 69 -21.89 3.30 6.86
C ILE A 69 -21.98 4.42 7.88
N ARG A 70 -21.30 4.26 9.02
CA ARG A 70 -21.13 5.31 10.00
C ARG A 70 -19.68 5.74 10.01
N LEU A 71 -19.41 6.96 9.54
CA LEU A 71 -18.07 7.56 9.49
C LEU A 71 -18.10 8.81 10.39
N ASP A 72 -17.14 8.93 11.31
CA ASP A 72 -17.06 10.06 12.26
C ASP A 72 -18.36 10.35 13.02
N GLY A 73 -19.06 9.28 13.42
CA GLY A 73 -20.32 9.35 14.16
C GLY A 73 -21.53 9.74 13.31
N LYS A 74 -21.35 10.10 12.04
CA LYS A 74 -22.42 10.43 11.08
C LYS A 74 -22.77 9.25 10.21
N ASP A 75 -24.05 9.06 9.99
CA ASP A 75 -24.55 8.06 9.06
C ASP A 75 -24.45 8.58 7.62
N GLN A 76 -23.67 7.90 6.78
CA GLN A 76 -23.48 8.24 5.38
C GLN A 76 -23.86 7.08 4.46
N ARG A 77 -24.46 7.37 3.32
CA ARG A 77 -24.72 6.39 2.27
C ARG A 77 -23.55 6.36 1.29
N GLN A 78 -23.15 5.16 0.92
CA GLN A 78 -22.16 4.92 -0.12
C GLN A 78 -22.74 4.06 -1.22
N TYR A 79 -22.25 4.28 -2.43
CA TYR A 79 -22.69 3.60 -3.64
C TYR A 79 -21.50 2.92 -4.31
N LEU A 80 -21.67 1.67 -4.72
CA LEU A 80 -20.65 0.92 -5.45
C LEU A 80 -20.73 1.29 -6.93
N VAL A 81 -19.76 2.07 -7.38
CA VAL A 81 -19.74 2.70 -8.69
C VAL A 81 -18.86 1.88 -9.64
N ARG A 82 -19.41 1.57 -10.82
CA ARG A 82 -18.66 1.01 -11.95
C ARG A 82 -18.33 2.11 -12.93
N PHE A 83 -17.05 2.29 -13.22
CA PHE A 83 -16.56 3.27 -14.19
C PHE A 83 -16.65 2.75 -15.64
N LYS A 84 -16.71 3.66 -16.62
CA LYS A 84 -16.67 3.28 -18.04
C LYS A 84 -15.30 2.71 -18.39
N ASN A 85 -15.30 1.68 -19.23
CA ASN A 85 -14.09 1.00 -19.73
C ASN A 85 -13.19 0.37 -18.64
N GLN A 86 -13.69 0.23 -17.42
CA GLN A 86 -12.98 -0.47 -16.34
C GLN A 86 -13.69 -1.78 -15.96
N THR A 87 -12.92 -2.71 -15.38
CA THR A 87 -13.40 -4.02 -14.94
C THR A 87 -14.04 -3.95 -13.55
N ALA A 88 -14.76 -5.00 -13.18
CA ALA A 88 -15.43 -5.08 -11.88
C ALA A 88 -14.48 -4.92 -10.68
N ASP A 89 -13.21 -5.27 -10.85
CA ASP A 89 -12.19 -5.21 -9.80
C ASP A 89 -11.83 -3.77 -9.41
N THR A 90 -12.14 -2.81 -10.28
CA THR A 90 -11.91 -1.37 -10.07
C THR A 90 -13.13 -0.63 -9.52
N ASP A 91 -14.24 -1.34 -9.24
CA ASP A 91 -15.43 -0.73 -8.68
C ASP A 91 -15.12 -0.15 -7.28
N LYS A 92 -15.44 1.13 -7.06
CA LYS A 92 -15.15 1.84 -5.80
C LYS A 92 -16.44 2.25 -5.09
N TRP A 93 -16.40 2.27 -3.76
CA TRP A 93 -17.47 2.83 -2.93
C TRP A 93 -17.29 4.34 -2.82
N LEU A 94 -18.22 5.10 -3.39
CA LEU A 94 -18.21 6.56 -3.36
C LEU A 94 -19.39 7.11 -2.55
N ALA A 95 -19.18 8.28 -1.95
CA ALA A 95 -20.26 9.08 -1.39
C ALA A 95 -21.17 9.63 -2.49
N GLU A 96 -22.39 10.01 -2.16
CA GLU A 96 -23.36 10.60 -3.10
C GLU A 96 -22.75 11.81 -3.83
N ASP A 97 -22.24 12.77 -3.07
CA ASP A 97 -21.63 14.02 -3.56
C ASP A 97 -20.42 13.83 -4.48
N SER A 98 -19.78 12.67 -4.44
CA SER A 98 -18.56 12.37 -5.22
C SER A 98 -18.87 11.76 -6.59
N ILE A 99 -20.14 11.51 -6.92
CA ILE A 99 -20.54 10.79 -8.13
C ILE A 99 -20.99 11.80 -9.20
N PRO A 100 -20.33 11.86 -10.37
CA PRO A 100 -20.82 12.63 -11.50
C PRO A 100 -22.22 12.18 -11.93
N ASP A 101 -23.12 13.12 -12.19
CA ASP A 101 -24.51 12.87 -12.62
C ASP A 101 -25.30 11.91 -11.69
N GLU A 102 -25.09 12.04 -10.37
CA GLU A 102 -25.65 11.17 -9.32
C GLU A 102 -27.14 10.84 -9.53
N ASN A 103 -27.96 11.85 -9.83
CA ASN A 103 -29.42 11.72 -9.91
C ASN A 103 -29.87 10.75 -11.00
N LEU A 104 -29.18 10.75 -12.15
CA LEU A 104 -29.48 9.84 -13.26
C LEU A 104 -29.18 8.39 -12.86
N HIS A 105 -28.01 8.16 -12.23
CA HIS A 105 -27.55 6.84 -11.86
C HIS A 105 -28.34 6.25 -10.68
N LEU A 106 -28.67 7.07 -9.68
CA LEU A 106 -29.49 6.67 -8.54
C LEU A 106 -30.93 6.37 -8.95
N ARG A 107 -31.51 7.12 -9.89
CA ARG A 107 -32.84 6.82 -10.44
C ARG A 107 -32.85 5.45 -11.13
N ARG A 108 -31.82 5.12 -11.91
CA ARG A 108 -31.70 3.80 -12.57
C ARG A 108 -31.58 2.68 -11.55
N LEU A 109 -30.79 2.86 -10.49
CA LEU A 109 -30.65 1.89 -9.40
C LEU A 109 -31.99 1.62 -8.71
N ARG A 110 -32.75 2.68 -8.39
CA ARG A 110 -34.08 2.56 -7.75
C ARG A 110 -35.11 1.89 -8.67
N ALA A 111 -34.97 2.05 -9.99
CA ALA A 111 -35.82 1.39 -10.96
C ALA A 111 -35.51 -0.12 -11.02
N SER A 112 -34.22 -0.50 -11.06
CA SER A 112 -33.83 -1.92 -11.10
C SER A 112 -34.20 -2.67 -9.82
N SER A 113 -34.12 -2.02 -8.65
CA SER A 113 -34.48 -2.65 -7.37
C SER A 113 -35.99 -2.87 -7.17
N ARG A 114 -36.85 -2.40 -8.08
CA ARG A 114 -38.31 -2.62 -8.03
C ARG A 114 -38.77 -3.80 -8.87
N THR A 115 -37.91 -4.27 -9.77
CA THR A 115 -38.18 -5.35 -10.72
C THR A 115 -37.61 -6.70 -10.29
N GLU A 116 -36.78 -6.71 -9.26
CA GLU A 116 -36.34 -7.93 -8.53
C GLU A 116 -37.24 -8.16 -7.31
#